data_AF-A0A432UCD0-F1
#
_entry.id   AF-A0A432UCD0-F1
#
_cell.length_a   1.000
_cell.length_b   1.000
_cell.length_c   1.000
_cell.angle_alpha   90.00
_cell.angle_beta   90.00
_cell.angle_gamma   90.00
#
_symmetry.space_group_name_H-M   'P 1'
#
loop_
_entity.id
_entity.type
_entity.pdbx_description
1 polymer ?
#
loop_
_entity_poly.entity_id
_entity_poly.type
_entity_poly.pdbx_seq_one_letter_code
_entity_poly.pdbx_strand_id
1 'polypeptide(L)' 'SFLENTYFAVRLWERVCRPFPEPEKTRFFVERCFRKGGFARAPGGIPFLETTFYGVYLEKHLGGEV' A
#
# COMPACT_ATOMS: atom_id res chain seq x y z
N SER A 1 -1.86 5.69 -9.65
CA SER A 1 -2.58 5.61 -8.37
C SER A 1 -1.71 6.25 -7.27
N PHE A 2 -2.31 6.64 -6.15
CA PHE A 2 -1.58 7.04 -4.94
C PHE A 2 -1.80 6.02 -3.82
N LEU A 3 -0.89 5.99 -2.85
CA LEU A 3 -0.88 5.02 -1.75
C LEU A 3 -2.14 5.12 -0.88
N GLU A 4 -2.64 6.33 -0.64
CA GLU A 4 -3.89 6.60 0.07
C GLU A 4 -5.11 5.95 -0.61
N ASN A 5 -5.18 6.01 -1.95
CA ASN A 5 -6.27 5.38 -2.70
C ASN A 5 -6.21 3.86 -2.59
N THR A 6 -5.00 3.30 -2.68
CA THR A 6 -4.76 1.86 -2.53
C THR A 6 -5.16 1.39 -1.12
N TYR A 7 -4.78 2.14 -0.09
CA TYR A 7 -5.17 1.86 1.30
C TYR A 7 -6.69 1.80 1.47
N PHE A 8 -7.41 2.84 1.05
CA PHE A 8 -8.87 2.86 1.21
C PHE A 8 -9.56 1.78 0.37
N ALA A 9 -9.04 1.46 -0.82
CA ALA A 9 -9.56 0.36 -1.63
C ALA A 9 -9.38 -0.99 -0.92
N VAL A 10 -8.18 -1.33 -0.43
CA VAL A 10 -7.95 -2.57 0.33
C VAL A 10 -8.87 -2.65 1.56
N ARG A 11 -8.98 -1.55 2.32
CA ARG A 11 -9.88 -1.46 3.50
C ARG A 11 -11.35 -1.70 3.15
N LEU A 12 -11.80 -1.21 2.00
CA LEU A 12 -13.17 -1.45 1.52
C LEU A 12 -13.38 -2.92 1.16
N TRP A 13 -12.42 -3.53 0.48
CA TRP A 13 -12.50 -4.94 0.07
C TRP A 13 -12.55 -5.89 1.27
N GLU A 14 -11.72 -5.63 2.29
CA GLU A 14 -11.77 -6.35 3.57
C GLU A 14 -13.16 -6.27 4.22
N ARG A 15 -13.79 -5.09 4.18
CA ARG A 15 -15.12 -4.88 4.78
C ARG A 15 -16.25 -5.56 4.02
N VAL A 16 -16.14 -5.70 2.71
CA VAL A 16 -17.16 -6.38 1.89
C VAL A 16 -16.89 -7.88 1.73
N CYS A 17 -15.87 -8.41 2.42
CA CYS A 17 -15.47 -9.82 2.39
C CYS A 17 -15.28 -10.37 0.96
N ARG A 18 -14.73 -9.55 0.05
CA ARG A 18 -14.43 -9.96 -1.33
C ARG A 18 -12.92 -10.13 -1.53
N PRO A 19 -12.50 -11.08 -2.39
CA PRO A 19 -11.10 -11.21 -2.77
C PRO A 19 -10.64 -9.92 -3.47
N PHE A 20 -9.43 -9.49 -3.11
CA PHE A 20 -8.83 -8.31 -3.67
C PHE A 20 -8.39 -8.57 -5.13
N PRO A 21 -8.72 -7.69 -6.09
CA PRO A 21 -8.33 -7.87 -7.48
C PRO A 21 -6.84 -7.62 -7.66
N GLU A 22 -6.13 -8.58 -8.24
CA GLU A 22 -4.70 -8.45 -8.61
C GLU A 22 -3.78 -8.06 -7.43
N PRO A 23 -3.75 -8.86 -6.34
CA PRO A 23 -2.97 -8.55 -5.14
C PRO A 23 -1.48 -8.38 -5.44
N GLU A 24 -0.93 -9.11 -6.43
CA GLU A 24 0.48 -9.03 -6.83
C GLU A 24 0.80 -7.67 -7.47
N LYS A 25 -0.08 -7.14 -8.33
CA LYS A 25 0.15 -5.82 -8.95
C LYS A 25 0.05 -4.70 -7.92
N THR A 26 -0.83 -4.86 -6.93
CA THR A 26 -0.97 -3.90 -5.85
C THR A 26 0.23 -3.93 -4.93
N ARG A 27 0.73 -5.12 -4.57
CA ARG A 27 1.98 -5.25 -3.81
C ARG A 27 3.14 -4.58 -4.57
N PHE A 28 3.31 -4.90 -5.85
CA PHE A 28 4.35 -4.30 -6.69
C PHE A 28 4.29 -2.76 -6.71
N PHE A 29 3.08 -2.18 -6.71
CA PHE A 29 2.93 -0.73 -6.58
C PHE A 29 3.37 -0.20 -5.21
N VAL A 30 2.99 -0.88 -4.11
CA VAL A 30 3.34 -0.51 -2.72
C VAL A 30 4.85 -0.58 -2.49
N GLU A 31 5.49 -1.66 -2.93
CA GLU A 31 6.96 -1.84 -2.84
C GLU A 31 7.70 -0.69 -3.51
N ARG A 32 7.23 -0.24 -4.69
CA ARG A 32 7.84 0.88 -5.41
C ARG A 32 7.65 2.23 -4.72
N CYS A 33 6.73 2.33 -3.77
CA CYS A 33 6.54 3.52 -2.95
C CYS A 33 7.48 3.55 -1.74
N PHE A 34 8.13 2.43 -1.38
CA PHE A 34 9.11 2.40 -0.30
C PHE A 34 10.40 3.14 -0.68
N ARG A 35 10.82 4.08 0.17
CA ARG A 35 12.03 4.88 -0.05
C ARG A 35 12.57 5.40 1.28
N LYS A 36 13.89 5.34 1.49
CA LYS A 36 14.58 5.93 2.65
C LYS A 36 13.92 5.57 4.01
N GLY A 37 13.44 4.34 4.17
CA GLY A 37 12.86 3.84 5.43
C GLY A 37 11.39 4.18 5.68
N GLY A 38 10.69 4.75 4.70
CA GLY A 38 9.24 4.97 4.79
C GLY A 38 8.57 4.79 3.43
N PHE A 39 7.27 5.08 3.34
CA PHE A 39 6.54 5.01 2.09
C PHE A 39 6.16 6.40 1.60
N ALA A 40 6.31 6.65 0.31
CA ALA A 40 5.84 7.84 -0.38
C ALA A 40 4.43 7.65 -0.96
N ARG A 41 3.78 8.76 -1.36
CA ARG A 41 2.46 8.72 -2.02
C ARG A 41 2.46 7.99 -3.37
N ALA A 42 3.60 8.01 -4.06
CA ALA A 42 3.79 7.39 -5.37
C ALA A 42 5.26 6.99 -5.55
N PRO A 43 5.57 6.08 -6.50
CA PRO A 43 6.94 5.69 -6.80
C PRO A 43 7.86 6.87 -7.07
N GLY A 44 9.01 6.87 -6.41
CA GLY A 44 10.00 7.94 -6.52
C GLY A 44 9.72 9.20 -5.67
N GLY A 45 8.57 9.28 -5.01
CA GLY A 45 8.21 10.42 -4.15
C GLY A 45 8.99 10.48 -2.82
N ILE A 46 8.59 11.45 -1.98
CA ILE A 46 9.14 11.66 -0.64
C ILE A 46 8.23 10.92 0.38
N PRO A 47 8.81 10.16 1.32
CA PRO A 47 8.05 9.55 2.40
C PRO A 47 7.48 10.57 3.38
N PHE A 48 6.25 10.32 3.82
CA PHE A 48 5.61 11.04 4.93
C PHE A 48 5.13 10.04 5.98
N LEU A 49 4.89 10.52 7.21
CA LEU A 49 4.38 9.67 8.29
C LEU A 49 3.05 9.00 7.90
N GLU A 50 2.14 9.78 7.33
CA GLU A 50 0.82 9.31 6.88
C GLU A 50 0.94 8.20 5.83
N THR A 51 1.72 8.41 4.77
CA THR A 51 1.91 7.39 3.74
C THR A 51 2.68 6.19 4.23
N THR A 52 3.61 6.38 5.17
CA THR A 52 4.30 5.27 5.82
C THR A 52 3.32 4.38 6.60
N PHE A 53 2.37 4.97 7.31
CA PHE A 53 1.29 4.22 7.95
C PHE A 53 0.46 3.42 6.93
N TYR A 54 0.08 4.04 5.81
CA TYR A 54 -0.64 3.33 4.74
C TYR A 54 0.17 2.18 4.14
N GLY A 55 1.45 2.40 3.83
CA GLY A 55 2.32 1.39 3.23
C GLY A 55 2.56 0.18 4.14
N VAL A 56 2.84 0.42 5.42
CA VAL A 56 3.01 -0.67 6.41
C VAL A 56 1.72 -1.49 6.55
N TYR A 57 0.55 -0.83 6.56
CA TYR A 57 -0.72 -1.56 6.56
C TYR A 57 -0.86 -2.44 5.31
N LEU A 58 -0.60 -1.87 4.14
CA LEU A 58 -0.74 -2.56 2.86
C LEU A 58 0.21 -3.75 2.73
N GLU A 59 1.48 -3.60 3.07
CA GLU A 59 2.45 -4.72 3.04
C GLU A 59 1.98 -5.90 3.90
N LYS A 60 1.54 -5.61 5.13
CA LYS A 60 1.05 -6.64 6.05
C LYS A 60 -0.14 -7.43 5.50
N HIS A 61 -1.06 -6.76 4.80
CA HIS A 61 -2.31 -7.39 4.32
C HIS A 61 -2.18 -7.96 2.91
N LEU A 62 -1.17 -7.53 2.14
CA LEU A 62 -0.84 -8.07 0.82
C LEU A 62 0.25 -9.15 0.91
N GLY A 63 0.75 -9.46 2.11
CA GLY A 63 1.69 -10.55 2.42
C GLY A 63 3.17 -10.22 2.20
N GLY A 64 3.55 -8.95 2.18
CA GLY A 64 4.95 -8.53 2.08
C GLY A 64 5.74 -8.71 3.37
N GLU A 65 7.06 -8.59 3.28
CA GLU A 65 7.97 -8.65 4.43
C GLU A 65 8.10 -7.26 5.08
N VAL A 66 7.95 -7.18 6.41
CA VAL A 66 8.04 -5.94 7.20
C VAL A 66 9.48 -5.69 7.65
#